data_AF-A0A962MMV9-F1
#
_entry.id   AF-A0A962MMV9-F1
#
_cell.length_a   1.000
_cell.length_b   1.000
_cell.length_c   1.000
_cell.angle_alpha   90.00
_cell.angle_beta   90.00
_cell.angle_gamma   90.00
#
_symmetry.space_group_name_H-M   'P 1'
#
loop_
_entity.id
_entity.type
_entity.pdbx_description
1 polymer ?
#
loop_
_entity_poly.entity_id
_entity_poly.type
_entity_poly.pdbx_seq_one_letter_code
_entity_poly.pdbx_strand_id
1 'polypeptide(L)'
;MNQNQPALSEFKHHFTAGRSQLVTHELPGDLETPVGTYLKLCMDAPYSFLLESVEGGNVLGRYSIIGMAPDLLWLCKKGIVEIKDADGTS
;
A
#
# COMPACT_ATOMS: atom_id res chain seq x y z
N MET A 1 -10.00 4.94 19.14
CA MET A 1 -10.82 4.79 17.92
C MET A 1 -10.41 5.88 16.97
N ASN A 2 -9.96 5.51 15.77
CA ASN A 2 -9.42 6.46 14.82
C ASN A 2 -10.58 7.27 14.21
N GLN A 3 -10.59 8.60 14.39
CA GLN A 3 -11.75 9.46 14.10
C GLN A 3 -11.99 9.71 12.60
N ASN A 4 -11.18 9.12 11.71
CA ASN A 4 -11.15 9.45 10.28
C ASN A 4 -11.57 8.29 9.34
N GLN A 5 -12.30 7.29 9.83
CA GLN A 5 -12.86 6.24 8.96
C GLN A 5 -14.30 6.58 8.55
N PRO A 6 -14.67 6.43 7.27
CA PRO A 6 -16.06 6.61 6.85
C PRO A 6 -16.97 5.57 7.52
N ALA A 7 -18.19 5.96 7.87
CA ALA A 7 -19.19 5.00 8.31
C ALA A 7 -19.46 3.97 7.19
N LEU A 8 -19.78 2.72 7.54
CA LEU A 8 -20.00 1.65 6.54
C LEU A 8 -21.05 2.04 5.49
N SER A 9 -22.11 2.74 5.90
CA SER A 9 -23.15 3.24 5.00
C SER A 9 -22.62 4.25 3.98
N GLU A 10 -21.78 5.18 4.43
CA GLU A 10 -21.12 6.18 3.60
C GLU A 10 -20.13 5.53 2.63
N PHE A 11 -19.29 4.61 3.14
CA PHE A 11 -18.35 3.86 2.31
C PHE A 11 -19.07 3.10 1.20
N LYS A 12 -20.17 2.40 1.52
CA LYS A 12 -21.00 1.68 0.53
C LYS A 12 -21.56 2.63 -0.53
N HIS A 13 -22.08 3.79 -0.12
CA HIS A 13 -22.63 4.77 -1.06
C HIS A 13 -21.58 5.26 -2.06
N HIS A 14 -20.38 5.61 -1.58
CA HIS A 14 -19.27 6.03 -2.45
C HIS A 14 -18.75 4.90 -3.34
N PHE A 15 -18.67 3.67 -2.82
CA PHE A 15 -18.22 2.50 -3.55
C PHE A 15 -19.16 2.17 -4.72
N THR A 16 -20.47 2.13 -4.49
CA THR A 16 -21.47 1.91 -5.55
C THR A 16 -21.46 3.03 -6.59
N ALA A 17 -21.04 4.25 -6.21
CA ALA A 17 -20.86 5.37 -7.13
C ALA A 17 -19.52 5.34 -7.91
N GLY A 18 -18.71 4.28 -7.77
CA GLY A 18 -17.43 4.14 -8.47
C GLY A 18 -16.34 5.11 -7.99
N ARG A 19 -16.46 5.65 -6.77
CA ARG A 19 -15.47 6.58 -6.19
C ARG A 19 -14.41 5.82 -5.40
N SER A 20 -13.14 6.11 -5.68
CA SER A 20 -12.01 5.62 -4.89
C SER A 20 -12.06 6.13 -3.46
N GLN A 21 -11.71 5.27 -2.50
CA GLN A 21 -11.76 5.55 -1.07
C GLN A 21 -10.60 4.89 -0.34
N LEU A 22 -10.18 5.48 0.77
CA LEU A 22 -9.15 4.94 1.65
C LEU A 22 -9.79 4.38 2.93
N VAL A 23 -9.39 3.18 3.31
CA VAL A 23 -9.67 2.59 4.63
C VAL A 23 -8.34 2.47 5.35
N THR A 24 -8.21 3.13 6.48
CA THR A 24 -6.97 3.13 7.29
C THR A 24 -7.20 2.42 8.60
N HIS A 25 -6.17 1.81 9.16
CA HIS A 25 -6.18 1.35 10.55
C HIS A 25 -4.81 1.62 11.16
N GLU A 26 -4.79 2.03 12.43
CA GLU A 26 -3.57 2.32 13.16
C GLU A 26 -3.37 1.26 14.22
N LEU A 27 -2.17 0.67 14.23
CA LEU A 27 -1.77 -0.38 15.14
C LEU A 27 -0.48 0.05 15.87
N PRO A 28 -0.31 -0.30 17.15
CA PRO A 28 0.97 -0.11 17.84
C PRO A 28 2.09 -0.86 17.11
N GLY A 29 3.21 -0.18 16.87
CA GLY A 29 4.34 -0.70 16.10
C GLY A 29 5.68 -0.58 16.81
N ASP A 30 5.70 -0.41 18.14
CA ASP A 30 6.91 -0.09 18.90
C ASP A 30 8.04 -1.14 18.77
N LEU A 31 7.68 -2.39 18.46
CA LEU A 31 8.60 -3.51 18.25
C LEU A 31 8.80 -3.87 16.78
N GLU A 32 8.16 -3.13 15.88
CA GLU A 32 8.25 -3.35 14.46
C GLU A 32 9.39 -2.51 13.88
N THR A 33 10.23 -3.13 13.06
CA THR A 33 11.16 -2.42 12.18
C THR A 33 10.60 -2.46 10.76
N PRO A 34 10.83 -1.44 9.92
CA PRO A 34 10.29 -1.43 8.56
C PRO A 34 10.60 -2.71 7.77
N VAL A 35 11.84 -3.19 7.83
CA VAL A 35 12.27 -4.45 7.20
C VAL A 35 11.56 -5.66 7.82
N GLY A 36 11.48 -5.73 9.15
CA GLY A 36 10.79 -6.82 9.84
C GLY A 36 9.31 -6.90 9.48
N THR A 37 8.62 -5.75 9.41
CA THR A 37 7.23 -5.66 8.99
C THR A 37 7.05 -6.04 7.53
N TYR A 38 7.94 -5.58 6.63
CA TYR A 38 7.92 -5.97 5.22
C TYR A 38 8.00 -7.49 5.06
N LEU A 39 8.94 -8.14 5.75
CA LEU A 39 9.09 -9.60 5.70
C LEU A 39 7.86 -10.34 6.25
N LYS A 40 7.25 -9.84 7.33
CA LYS A 40 6.01 -10.42 7.90
C LYS A 40 4.80 -10.28 6.97
N LEU A 41 4.65 -9.13 6.31
CA LEU A 41 3.48 -8.82 5.49
C LEU A 41 3.58 -9.38 4.07
N CYS A 42 4.76 -9.30 3.47
CA CYS A 42 4.97 -9.58 2.05
C CYS A 42 5.63 -10.93 1.82
N MET A 43 6.51 -11.39 2.72
CA MET A 43 7.37 -12.55 2.48
C MET A 43 8.01 -12.50 1.07
N ASP A 44 7.71 -13.49 0.22
CA ASP A 44 8.16 -13.62 -1.17
C ASP A 44 7.06 -13.26 -2.19
N ALA A 45 6.04 -12.51 -1.79
CA ALA A 45 4.95 -12.12 -2.68
C ALA A 45 5.49 -11.31 -3.87
N PRO A 46 5.07 -11.62 -5.10
CA PRO A 46 5.49 -10.85 -6.25
C PRO A 46 4.94 -9.43 -6.17
N TYR A 47 5.67 -8.48 -6.75
CA TYR A 47 5.28 -7.07 -6.87
C TYR A 47 5.08 -6.33 -5.54
N SER A 48 5.62 -6.85 -4.43
CA SER A 48 5.74 -6.09 -3.18
C SER A 48 6.97 -5.20 -3.16
N PHE A 49 6.93 -4.13 -2.37
CA PHE A 49 8.06 -3.22 -2.18
C PHE A 49 8.10 -2.62 -0.78
N LEU A 50 9.30 -2.20 -0.37
CA LEU A 50 9.56 -1.36 0.80
C LEU A 50 10.30 -0.10 0.32
N LEU A 51 9.73 1.08 0.60
CA LEU A 51 10.39 2.36 0.38
C LEU A 51 10.71 3.00 1.73
N GLU A 52 11.94 3.49 1.88
CA GLU A 52 12.37 4.23 3.08
C GLU A 52 12.81 5.64 2.69
N SER A 53 12.37 6.64 3.47
CA SER A 53 12.86 8.00 3.32
C SER A 53 14.23 8.16 3.98
N VAL A 54 15.16 8.82 3.30
CA VAL A 54 16.46 9.22 3.84
C VAL A 54 16.55 10.73 3.76
N GLU A 55 16.22 11.43 4.85
CA GLU A 55 16.54 12.85 4.98
C GLU A 55 17.90 13.05 5.65
N GLY A 56 18.66 14.05 5.18
CA GLY A 56 20.06 14.30 5.49
C GLY A 56 20.38 14.58 6.96
N GLY A 57 20.43 13.52 7.78
CA GLY A 57 21.06 13.51 9.11
C GLY A 57 20.22 14.01 10.28
N ASN A 58 19.03 14.58 10.05
CA ASN A 58 18.13 14.99 11.13
C ASN A 58 17.02 13.95 11.36
N VAL A 59 16.88 13.52 12.61
CA VAL A 59 16.18 12.29 13.05
C VAL A 59 14.65 12.39 12.99
N LEU A 60 14.08 13.55 12.70
CA LEU A 60 12.63 13.76 12.76
C LEU A 60 11.95 13.28 11.46
N GLY A 61 11.25 12.15 11.51
CA GLY A 61 10.24 11.77 10.52
C GLY A 61 10.63 10.70 9.48
N ARG A 62 11.33 9.63 9.88
CA ARG A 62 11.50 8.47 8.98
C ARG A 62 10.17 7.76 8.78
N TYR A 63 9.57 7.94 7.61
CA TYR A 63 8.45 7.12 7.16
C TYR A 63 8.97 6.01 6.25
N SER A 64 8.39 4.83 6.43
CA SER A 64 8.55 3.70 5.52
C SER A 64 7.20 3.35 4.93
N ILE A 65 7.18 2.99 3.65
CA ILE A 65 5.97 2.62 2.90
C ILE A 65 6.14 1.20 2.40
N ILE A 66 5.16 0.34 2.70
CA ILE A 66 5.08 -1.02 2.20
C ILE A 66 3.93 -1.10 1.21
N GLY A 67 4.24 -1.48 -0.03
CA GLY A 67 3.25 -1.87 -1.03
C GLY A 67 3.20 -3.39 -1.17
N MET A 68 2.01 -3.96 -1.22
CA MET A 68 1.79 -5.40 -1.32
C MET A 68 0.49 -5.69 -2.05
N ALA A 69 0.39 -6.90 -2.64
CA ALA A 69 -0.81 -7.42 -3.27
C ALA A 69 -1.55 -6.42 -4.17
N PRO A 70 -0.89 -5.85 -5.21
CA PRO A 70 -1.60 -5.04 -6.19
C PRO A 70 -2.68 -5.88 -6.89
N ASP A 71 -3.72 -5.24 -7.39
CA ASP A 71 -4.73 -5.83 -8.26
C ASP A 71 -4.35 -5.71 -9.75
N LEU A 72 -3.68 -4.61 -10.12
CA LEU A 72 -3.25 -4.31 -11.47
C LEU A 72 -1.76 -3.99 -11.56
N LEU A 73 -1.14 -4.43 -12.65
CA LEU A 73 0.24 -4.14 -13.02
C LEU A 73 0.24 -3.25 -14.25
N TRP A 74 0.88 -2.09 -14.14
CA TRP A 74 1.19 -1.23 -15.28
C TRP A 74 2.65 -1.41 -15.67
N LEU A 75 2.89 -2.00 -16.84
CA LEU A 75 4.20 -2.37 -17.34
C LEU A 75 4.56 -1.51 -18.54
N CYS A 76 5.77 -0.93 -18.55
CA CYS A 76 6.27 -0.20 -19.71
C CYS A 76 7.63 -0.79 -20.14
N LYS A 77 7.70 -1.32 -21.37
CA LYS A 77 8.91 -1.92 -21.93
C LYS A 77 9.14 -1.39 -23.34
N LYS A 78 10.28 -0.72 -23.56
CA LYS A 78 10.66 -0.12 -24.86
C LYS A 78 9.58 0.82 -25.43
N GLY A 79 8.92 1.59 -24.57
CA GLY A 79 7.84 2.51 -24.96
C GLY A 79 6.48 1.85 -25.23
N ILE A 80 6.37 0.53 -25.07
CA ILE A 80 5.10 -0.20 -25.15
C ILE A 80 4.56 -0.37 -23.73
N VAL A 81 3.30 0.01 -23.53
CA VAL A 81 2.59 -0.10 -22.26
C VAL A 81 1.64 -1.30 -22.30
N GLU A 82 1.65 -2.10 -21.24
CA GLU A 82 0.79 -3.25 -21.02
C GLU A 82 0.17 -3.15 -19.62
N ILE A 83 -1.12 -3.43 -19.50
CA ILE A 83 -1.83 -3.53 -18.22
C ILE A 83 -2.19 -5.00 -18.01
N LYS A 84 -1.88 -5.55 -16.84
CA LYS A 84 -2.23 -6.93 -16.45
C LYS A 84 -2.90 -6.96 -15.10
N ASP A 85 -3.77 -7.94 -14.90
CA ASP A 85 -4.16 -8.35 -13.57
C ASP A 85 -2.94 -8.95 -12.84
N ALA A 86 -2.78 -8.63 -11.57
CA ALA A 86 -1.62 -9.06 -10.79
C ALA A 86 -1.58 -10.58 -10.54
N ASP A 87 -2.72 -11.26 -10.68
CA ASP A 87 -2.83 -12.71 -10.64
C ASP A 87 -2.46 -13.40 -11.97
N GLY A 88 -2.16 -12.62 -13.01
CA GLY A 88 -1.71 -13.11 -14.32
C GLY A 88 -2.85 -13.60 -15.23
N THR A 89 -4.10 -13.22 -14.95
CA THR A 89 -5.27 -13.70 -15.69
C THR A 89 -5.56 -12.90 -16.98
N SER A 90 -4.76 -11.88 -17.31
CA SER A 90 -4.85 -11.10 -18.56
C SER A 90 -3.80 -11.46 -19.62
#